data_AF-A0A428T7J0-F1
#
_entry.id   AF-A0A428T7J0-F1
#
_cell.length_a   1.000
_cell.length_b   1.000
_cell.length_c   1.000
_cell.angle_alpha   90.00
_cell.angle_beta   90.00
_cell.angle_gamma   90.00
#
_symmetry.space_group_name_H-M   'P 1'
#
loop_
_entity.id
_entity.type
_entity.pdbx_description
1 polymer ?
#
loop_
_entity_poly.entity_id
_entity_poly.type
_entity_poly.pdbx_seq_one_letter_code
_entity_poly.pdbx_strand_id
1 'polypeptide(L)'
;MDCDICHRKHDAKRLPFLCTVDARNSLFEDRLKNVQLLIENEDLQKQISASLLSEQPSTTTTTPTKSRKDSMQAQQRMAEDRTTQILAAADKFRDDIRAARAEIEARKAALSSRRSDFAAASDGLSDRRAKQQKEVEKVHQHD
;
A
#
# COMPACT_ATOMS: atom_id res chain seq x y z
N MET A 1 44.65 -10.07 -24.90
CA MET A 1 45.42 -9.26 -23.95
C MET A 1 46.40 -10.20 -23.32
N ASP A 2 47.64 -10.16 -23.79
CA ASP A 2 48.73 -10.93 -23.20
C ASP A 2 49.30 -10.05 -22.08
N CYS A 3 49.61 -10.63 -20.93
CA CYS A 3 50.18 -9.89 -19.82
C CYS A 3 51.56 -9.33 -20.20
N ASP A 4 51.83 -8.04 -20.02
CA ASP A 4 53.14 -7.45 -20.36
C ASP A 4 54.30 -7.95 -19.48
N ILE A 5 54.00 -8.65 -18.39
CA ILE A 5 55.02 -9.15 -17.44
C ILE A 5 55.29 -10.63 -17.63
N CYS A 6 54.24 -11.45 -17.72
CA CYS A 6 54.40 -12.89 -17.89
C CYS A 6 54.24 -13.36 -19.34
N HIS A 7 53.82 -12.48 -20.24
CA HIS A 7 53.55 -12.73 -21.67
C HIS A 7 52.61 -13.90 -21.93
N ARG A 8 51.83 -14.31 -20.93
CA ARG A 8 50.86 -15.39 -21.04
C ARG A 8 49.49 -14.82 -21.39
N LYS A 9 48.80 -15.54 -22.26
CA LYS A 9 47.39 -15.29 -22.57
C LYS A 9 46.52 -16.05 -21.55
N HIS A 10 45.54 -15.37 -20.98
CA HIS A 10 44.54 -16.02 -20.14
C HIS A 10 43.70 -17.00 -21.00
N ASP A 11 43.56 -18.24 -20.52
CA ASP A 11 42.76 -19.28 -21.16
C ASP A 11 41.89 -19.94 -20.09
N ALA A 12 40.57 -19.77 -20.18
CA ALA A 12 39.63 -20.28 -19.18
C ALA A 12 39.66 -21.82 -18.99
N LYS A 13 40.21 -22.59 -19.95
CA LYS A 13 40.30 -24.06 -19.87
C LYS A 13 41.67 -24.57 -19.45
N ARG A 14 42.75 -23.94 -19.93
CA ARG A 14 44.13 -24.39 -19.67
C ARG A 14 44.86 -23.56 -18.60
N LEU A 15 44.43 -22.33 -18.38
CA LEU A 15 45.03 -21.40 -17.42
C LEU A 15 43.94 -20.49 -16.80
N PRO A 16 43.04 -21.07 -15.99
CA PRO A 16 41.83 -20.40 -15.51
C PRO A 16 42.11 -19.27 -14.51
N PHE A 17 43.32 -19.21 -13.96
CA PHE A 17 43.73 -18.17 -13.03
C PHE A 17 44.61 -17.15 -13.74
N LEU A 18 44.40 -15.87 -13.39
CA LEU A 18 45.30 -14.78 -13.76
C LEU A 18 46.66 -14.98 -13.09
N CYS A 19 47.72 -14.43 -13.70
CA CYS A 19 49.01 -14.36 -13.01
C CYS A 19 48.89 -13.46 -11.77
N THR A 20 49.83 -13.56 -10.83
CA THR A 20 49.78 -12.78 -9.58
C THR A 20 49.71 -11.28 -9.81
N VAL A 21 50.33 -10.78 -10.90
CA VAL A 21 50.30 -9.35 -11.22
C VAL A 21 48.97 -8.93 -11.82
N ASP A 22 48.44 -9.67 -12.79
CA ASP A 22 47.14 -9.35 -13.39
C ASP A 22 46.01 -9.50 -12.37
N ALA A 23 46.07 -10.51 -11.51
CA ALA A 23 45.12 -10.68 -10.41
C ALA A 23 45.17 -9.49 -9.44
N ARG A 24 46.37 -8.98 -9.15
CA ARG A 24 46.53 -7.79 -8.32
C ARG A 24 46.01 -6.54 -9.03
N ASN A 25 46.26 -6.42 -10.33
CA ASN A 25 45.80 -5.33 -11.18
C ASN A 25 44.27 -5.29 -11.31
N SER A 26 43.62 -6.44 -11.45
CA SER A 26 42.16 -6.52 -11.46
C SER A 26 41.53 -6.08 -10.15
N LEU A 27 42.25 -6.21 -9.02
CA LEU A 27 41.76 -5.83 -7.69
C LEU A 27 42.11 -4.39 -7.29
N PHE A 28 43.02 -3.71 -8.00
CA PHE A 28 43.50 -2.39 -7.57
C PHE A 28 42.39 -1.33 -7.57
N GLU A 29 41.56 -1.30 -8.60
CA GLU A 29 40.42 -0.37 -8.71
C GLU A 29 39.42 -0.57 -7.56
N ASP A 30 39.05 -1.83 -7.29
CA ASP A 30 38.09 -2.13 -6.22
C ASP A 30 38.65 -1.81 -4.84
N ARG A 31 39.96 -1.99 -4.63
CA ARG A 31 40.63 -1.57 -3.40
C ARG A 31 40.62 -0.05 -3.23
N LEU A 32 40.84 0.71 -4.30
CA LEU A 32 40.77 2.17 -4.27
C LEU A 32 39.36 2.65 -3.91
N LYS A 33 38.33 2.08 -4.56
CA LYS A 33 36.93 2.38 -4.24
C LYS A 33 36.59 2.04 -2.80
N ASN A 34 37.05 0.89 -2.30
CA ASN A 34 36.81 0.50 -0.91
C ASN A 34 37.42 1.50 0.08
N VAL A 35 38.67 1.94 -0.18
CA VAL A 35 39.33 2.96 0.65
C VAL A 35 38.57 4.29 0.60
N GLN A 36 38.10 4.73 -0.56
CA GLN A 36 37.26 5.93 -0.69
C GLN A 36 35.99 5.82 0.14
N LEU A 37 35.26 4.69 0.03
CA LEU A 37 34.06 4.44 0.82
C LEU A 37 34.33 4.43 2.32
N LEU A 38 35.47 3.89 2.77
CA LEU A 38 35.85 3.91 4.18
C LEU A 38 36.13 5.33 4.68
N ILE A 39 36.81 6.15 3.89
CA ILE A 39 37.06 7.57 4.21
C ILE A 39 35.75 8.34 4.28
N GLU A 40 34.86 8.17 3.30
CA GLU A 40 33.53 8.78 3.30
C GLU A 40 32.71 8.35 4.51
N ASN A 41 32.76 7.07 4.87
CA ASN A 41 32.05 6.57 6.04
C ASN A 41 32.57 7.21 7.33
N GLU A 42 33.89 7.31 7.49
CA GLU A 42 34.51 7.96 8.64
C GLU A 42 34.13 9.45 8.72
N ASP A 43 34.10 10.15 7.58
CA ASP A 43 33.68 11.56 7.54
C ASP A 43 32.21 11.72 7.91
N LEU A 44 31.32 10.88 7.38
CA LEU A 44 29.90 10.87 7.76
C LEU A 44 29.72 10.58 9.26
N GLN A 45 30.48 9.65 9.83
CA GLN A 45 30.45 9.37 11.27
C GLN A 45 30.92 10.58 12.09
N LYS A 46 31.95 11.29 11.63
CA LYS A 46 32.41 12.55 12.24
C LYS A 46 31.35 13.63 12.14
N GLN A 47 30.70 13.79 11.00
CA GLN A 47 29.61 14.77 10.83
C GLN A 47 28.42 14.45 11.75
N ILE A 48 27.98 13.19 11.80
CA ILE A 48 26.91 12.74 12.71
C ILE A 48 27.27 13.00 14.16
N SER A 49 28.48 12.60 14.59
CA SER A 49 28.93 12.82 15.97
C SER A 49 29.08 14.31 16.29
N ALA A 50 29.56 15.13 15.35
CA ALA A 50 29.67 16.57 15.50
C ALA A 50 28.29 17.25 15.59
N SER A 51 27.31 16.88 14.76
CA SER A 51 25.94 17.39 14.88
C SER A 51 25.30 17.01 16.22
N LEU A 52 25.53 15.78 16.68
CA LEU A 52 25.06 15.34 18.00
C LEU A 52 25.70 16.12 19.17
N LEU A 53 26.94 16.59 19.01
CA LEU A 53 27.69 17.35 20.01
C LEU A 53 27.43 18.87 19.94
N SER A 54 27.31 19.44 18.73
CA SER A 54 27.16 20.89 18.51
C SER A 54 25.80 21.43 18.94
N GLU A 55 24.77 20.58 19.02
CA GLU A 55 23.45 21.00 19.48
C GLU A 55 23.32 20.98 21.01
N GLN A 56 24.41 20.79 21.76
CA GLN A 56 24.48 21.01 23.21
C GLN A 56 24.79 22.48 23.52
N PRO A 57 23.82 23.30 23.97
CA PRO A 57 24.19 24.48 24.72
C PRO A 57 24.79 23.99 26.04
N SER A 58 25.94 24.56 26.38
CA SER A 58 26.72 24.32 27.59
C SER A 58 25.88 24.50 28.87
N THR A 59 25.22 23.44 29.31
CA THR A 59 24.90 23.20 30.72
C THR A 59 24.98 21.69 30.99
N THR A 60 25.91 21.34 31.86
CA THR A 60 26.04 20.08 32.61
C THR A 60 24.86 19.10 32.47
N THR A 61 25.08 17.96 31.82
CA THR A 61 24.73 16.59 32.26
C THR A 61 24.78 15.61 31.06
N THR A 62 25.41 14.47 31.27
CA THR A 62 25.80 13.38 30.35
C THR A 62 24.64 12.57 29.74
N THR A 63 23.55 13.18 29.27
CA THR A 63 22.36 12.45 28.73
C THR A 63 21.60 13.02 27.49
N PRO A 64 22.13 13.90 26.61
CA PRO A 64 21.27 14.58 25.62
C PRO A 64 21.05 13.80 24.31
N THR A 65 22.03 13.01 23.87
CA THR A 65 21.97 12.26 22.60
C THR A 65 20.98 11.10 22.66
N LYS A 66 20.89 10.44 23.82
CA LYS A 66 19.86 9.41 24.08
C LYS A 66 18.47 10.02 24.09
N SER A 67 18.29 11.17 24.75
CA SER A 67 17.00 11.86 24.84
C SER A 67 16.44 12.31 23.47
N ARG A 68 17.26 12.82 22.55
CA ARG A 68 16.80 13.16 21.18
C ARG A 68 16.49 11.95 20.32
N LYS A 69 17.32 10.90 20.40
CA LYS A 69 17.04 9.65 19.69
C LYS A 69 15.72 9.06 20.18
N ASP A 70 15.50 9.07 21.49
CA ASP A 70 14.28 8.61 22.11
C ASP A 70 13.08 9.51 21.72
N SER A 71 13.27 10.83 21.61
CA SER A 71 12.21 11.75 21.15
C SER A 71 11.85 11.55 19.68
N MET A 72 12.84 11.37 18.80
CA MET A 72 12.64 11.07 17.39
C MET A 72 11.94 9.71 17.20
N GLN A 73 12.34 8.70 17.97
CA GLN A 73 11.68 7.40 17.98
C GLN A 73 10.25 7.50 18.52
N ALA A 74 10.01 8.28 19.57
CA ALA A 74 8.68 8.53 20.08
C ALA A 74 7.79 9.24 19.04
N GLN A 75 8.35 10.25 18.34
CA GLN A 75 7.64 10.95 17.27
C GLN A 75 7.32 10.02 16.09
N GLN A 76 8.25 9.15 15.72
CA GLN A 76 8.03 8.12 14.70
C GLN A 76 6.89 7.18 15.11
N ARG A 77 6.92 6.63 16.33
CA ARG A 77 5.86 5.75 16.84
C ARG A 77 4.50 6.45 16.85
N MET A 78 4.44 7.71 17.29
CA MET A 78 3.20 8.48 17.25
C MET A 78 2.67 8.69 15.83
N ALA A 79 3.56 8.88 14.85
CA ALA A 79 3.17 9.01 13.44
C ALA A 79 2.65 7.67 12.88
N GLU A 80 3.30 6.56 13.23
CA GLU A 80 2.88 5.21 12.87
C GLU A 80 1.50 4.89 13.48
N ASP A 81 1.30 5.17 14.77
CA ASP A 81 0.02 4.98 15.49
C ASP A 81 -1.11 5.83 14.89
N ARG A 82 -0.83 7.08 14.52
CA ARG A 82 -1.83 7.93 13.83
C ARG A 82 -2.20 7.34 12.47
N THR A 83 -1.22 6.82 11.75
CA THR A 83 -1.45 6.24 10.41
C THR A 83 -2.30 4.98 10.52
N THR A 84 -2.01 4.10 11.49
CA THR A 84 -2.82 2.88 11.71
C THR A 84 -4.25 3.22 12.12
N GLN A 85 -4.46 4.23 12.97
CA GLN A 85 -5.80 4.70 13.32
C GLN A 85 -6.58 5.23 12.11
N ILE A 86 -5.94 6.01 11.24
CA ILE A 86 -6.58 6.54 10.03
C ILE A 86 -6.98 5.40 9.09
N LEU A 87 -6.10 4.41 8.90
CA LEU A 87 -6.39 3.25 8.07
C LEU A 87 -7.56 2.42 8.64
N ALA A 88 -7.57 2.17 9.95
CA ALA A 88 -8.67 1.46 10.60
C ALA A 88 -10.00 2.21 10.45
N ALA A 89 -10.00 3.54 10.58
CA ALA A 89 -11.18 4.37 10.35
C ALA A 89 -11.64 4.31 8.88
N ALA A 90 -10.71 4.33 7.93
CA ALA A 90 -11.02 4.22 6.50
C ALA A 90 -11.65 2.86 6.15
N ASP A 91 -11.15 1.77 6.74
CA ASP A 91 -11.71 0.43 6.52
C ASP A 91 -13.12 0.31 7.10
N LYS A 92 -13.34 0.84 8.31
CA LYS A 92 -14.69 0.95 8.88
C LYS A 92 -15.65 1.69 7.95
N PHE A 93 -15.23 2.83 7.40
CA PHE A 93 -16.08 3.57 6.47
C PHE A 93 -16.39 2.80 5.18
N ARG A 94 -15.44 2.00 4.67
CA ARG A 94 -15.69 1.14 3.51
C ARG A 94 -16.73 0.07 3.80
N ASP A 95 -16.69 -0.51 5.00
CA ASP A 95 -17.67 -1.49 5.45
C ASP A 95 -19.05 -0.87 5.66
N ASP A 96 -19.11 0.32 6.26
CA ASP A 96 -20.36 1.08 6.43
C ASP A 96 -21.00 1.42 5.07
N ILE A 97 -20.20 1.85 4.09
CA ILE A 97 -20.68 2.10 2.71
C ILE A 97 -21.21 0.82 2.07
N ARG A 98 -20.53 -0.30 2.27
CA ARG A 98 -20.95 -1.60 1.72
C ARG A 98 -22.27 -2.06 2.33
N ALA A 99 -22.42 -1.93 3.66
CA ALA A 99 -23.64 -2.25 4.38
C ALA A 99 -24.80 -1.35 3.93
N ALA A 100 -24.58 -0.03 3.83
CA ALA A 100 -25.60 0.91 3.38
C ALA A 100 -26.04 0.62 1.93
N ARG A 101 -25.11 0.28 1.04
CA ARG A 101 -25.45 -0.13 -0.34
C ARG A 101 -26.28 -1.41 -0.36
N ALA A 102 -25.92 -2.42 0.44
CA ALA A 102 -26.68 -3.66 0.54
C ALA A 102 -28.11 -3.40 1.06
N GLU A 103 -28.27 -2.52 2.05
CA GLU A 103 -29.58 -2.15 2.57
C GLU A 103 -30.43 -1.43 1.52
N ILE A 104 -29.83 -0.49 0.76
CA ILE A 104 -30.52 0.21 -0.33
C ILE A 104 -31.03 -0.79 -1.37
N GLU A 105 -30.20 -1.74 -1.80
CA GLU A 105 -30.60 -2.74 -2.80
C GLU A 105 -31.68 -3.68 -2.25
N ALA A 106 -31.59 -4.10 -0.98
CA ALA A 106 -32.64 -4.89 -0.34
C ALA A 106 -33.98 -4.13 -0.27
N ARG A 107 -33.96 -2.85 0.09
CA ARG A 107 -35.17 -1.99 0.11
C ARG A 107 -35.75 -1.80 -1.28
N LYS A 108 -34.91 -1.58 -2.30
CA LYS A 108 -35.37 -1.49 -3.71
C LYS A 108 -36.03 -2.78 -4.17
N ALA A 109 -35.43 -3.94 -3.88
CA ALA A 109 -35.99 -5.23 -4.23
C ALA A 109 -37.36 -5.45 -3.57
N ALA A 110 -37.49 -5.14 -2.27
CA ALA A 110 -38.75 -5.24 -1.55
C ALA A 110 -39.83 -4.25 -2.07
N LEU A 111 -39.45 -3.05 -2.49
CA LEU A 111 -40.40 -2.12 -3.12
C LEU A 111 -40.82 -2.60 -4.52
N SER A 112 -39.90 -3.18 -5.29
CA SER A 112 -40.19 -3.75 -6.60
C SER A 112 -41.20 -4.89 -6.51
N SER A 113 -41.01 -5.84 -5.58
CA SER A 113 -41.95 -6.94 -5.37
C SER A 113 -43.33 -6.45 -4.92
N ARG A 114 -43.39 -5.50 -3.98
CA ARG A 114 -44.67 -4.89 -3.56
C ARG A 114 -45.39 -4.20 -4.72
N ARG A 115 -44.65 -3.53 -5.61
CA ARG A 115 -45.22 -2.90 -6.82
C ARG A 115 -45.78 -3.94 -7.78
N SER A 116 -45.07 -5.05 -8.01
CA SER A 116 -45.58 -6.13 -8.87
C SER A 116 -46.83 -6.79 -8.27
N ASP A 117 -46.85 -7.02 -6.96
CA ASP A 117 -47.99 -7.62 -6.27
C ASP A 117 -49.22 -6.69 -6.34
N PHE A 118 -49.01 -5.39 -6.16
CA PHE A 118 -50.07 -4.39 -6.29
C PHE A 118 -50.62 -4.33 -7.72
N ALA A 119 -49.75 -4.34 -8.74
CA ALA A 119 -50.18 -4.35 -10.14
C ALA A 119 -50.99 -5.61 -10.47
N ALA A 120 -50.53 -6.79 -10.04
CA ALA A 120 -51.26 -8.03 -10.23
C ALA A 120 -52.64 -8.01 -9.54
N ALA A 121 -52.73 -7.44 -8.34
CA ALA A 121 -53.99 -7.28 -7.63
C ALA A 121 -54.94 -6.29 -8.33
N SER A 122 -54.42 -5.17 -8.86
CA SER A 122 -55.25 -4.18 -9.59
C SER A 122 -55.77 -4.74 -10.90
N ASP A 123 -54.95 -5.48 -11.64
CA ASP A 123 -55.35 -6.12 -12.90
C ASP A 123 -56.40 -7.20 -12.64
N GLY A 124 -56.24 -8.00 -11.58
CA GLY A 124 -57.28 -8.96 -11.18
C GLY A 124 -58.60 -8.31 -10.73
N LEU A 125 -58.59 -7.06 -10.27
CA LEU A 125 -59.80 -6.29 -9.94
C LEU A 125 -60.45 -5.69 -11.19
N SER A 126 -59.65 -5.16 -12.11
CA SER A 126 -60.16 -4.61 -13.38
C SER A 126 -60.79 -5.72 -14.23
N ASP A 127 -60.18 -6.90 -14.30
CA ASP A 127 -60.72 -8.08 -14.99
C ASP A 127 -62.07 -8.52 -14.41
N ARG A 128 -62.20 -8.54 -13.07
CA ARG A 128 -63.46 -8.88 -12.40
C ARG A 128 -64.54 -7.85 -12.70
N ARG A 129 -64.21 -6.56 -12.65
CA ARG A 129 -65.15 -5.48 -12.98
C ARG A 129 -65.59 -5.56 -14.45
N ALA A 130 -64.66 -5.82 -15.37
CA ALA A 130 -64.97 -5.98 -16.79
C ALA A 130 -65.88 -7.19 -17.05
N LYS A 131 -65.70 -8.31 -16.34
CA LYS A 131 -66.60 -9.47 -16.42
C LYS A 131 -68.01 -9.14 -15.92
N GLN A 132 -68.12 -8.48 -14.77
CA GLN A 132 -69.42 -8.07 -14.21
C GLN A 132 -70.17 -7.11 -15.14
N GLN A 133 -69.49 -6.15 -15.75
CA GLN A 133 -70.10 -5.24 -16.74
C GLN A 133 -70.64 -6.01 -17.95
N LYS A 134 -69.87 -6.96 -18.50
CA LYS A 134 -70.32 -7.81 -19.60
C LYS A 134 -71.51 -8.69 -19.23
N GLU A 135 -71.58 -9.18 -18.00
CA GLU A 135 -72.73 -9.96 -17.51
C GLU A 135 -73.99 -9.09 -17.41
N VAL A 136 -73.87 -7.87 -16.87
CA VAL A 136 -75.00 -6.91 -16.80
C VAL A 136 -75.47 -6.50 -18.20
N GLU A 137 -74.56 -6.21 -19.12
CA GLU A 137 -74.89 -5.91 -20.53
C GLU A 137 -75.64 -7.06 -21.21
N LYS A 138 -75.26 -8.32 -20.94
CA LYS A 138 -75.95 -9.50 -21.48
C LYS A 138 -77.37 -9.67 -20.94
N VAL A 139 -77.58 -9.42 -19.65
CA VAL A 139 -78.93 -9.46 -19.04
C VAL A 139 -79.83 -8.41 -19.69
N HIS A 140 -79.32 -7.19 -19.89
CA HIS A 140 -80.06 -6.11 -20.54
C HIS A 140 -80.30 -6.30 -22.06
N GLN A 141 -79.62 -7.24 -22.72
CA GLN A 141 -79.86 -7.57 -24.15
C GLN A 141 -80.87 -8.70 -24.36
N HIS A 142 -81.37 -9.32 -23.28
CA HIS A 142 -82.34 -10.43 -23.34
C HIS A 142 -83.73 -10.08 -22.79
N ASP A 143 -83.94 -8.81 -22.39
CA ASP A 143 -85.25 -8.18 -22.17
C ASP A 143 -85.64 -7.33 -23.39
#